data_AF-A0A931ZKY6-F1
#
_entry.id   AF-A0A931ZKY6-F1
#
_cell.length_a   1.000
_cell.length_b   1.000
_cell.length_c   1.000
_cell.angle_alpha   90.00
_cell.angle_beta   90.00
_cell.angle_gamma   90.00
#
_symmetry.space_group_name_H-M   'P 1'
#
loop_
_entity.id
_entity.type
_entity.pdbx_description
1 polymer ?
#
loop_
_entity_poly.entity_id
_entity_poly.type
_entity_poly.pdbx_seq_one_letter_code
_entity_poly.pdbx_strand_id
1 'polypeptide(L)'
;MTKKTKTQLGAIFILAVLVLSLILSQTASPDSQLFWGLKRIQEKVYLKLKSNPNEKLDYMRFLLDRRLQELKSQVERQSYGYILPSALRYSTLAGQITDIIIVNNMKDQVASIINQFKDHQKALYEIYVIYPKNTDNLEYKYIEDDINYLKLYLDKLTKIQ
;
A
#
# COMPACT_ATOMS: atom_id res chain seq x y z
N MET A 1 -17.98 -15.28 -41.21
CA MET A 1 -18.40 -15.53 -39.80
C MET A 1 -17.73 -16.81 -39.32
N THR A 2 -16.59 -16.71 -38.64
CA THR A 2 -15.85 -17.89 -38.14
C THR A 2 -16.52 -18.42 -36.87
N LYS A 3 -17.12 -19.62 -36.94
CA LYS A 3 -17.67 -20.34 -35.78
C LYS A 3 -16.52 -20.64 -34.81
N LYS A 4 -16.50 -19.99 -33.65
CA LYS A 4 -15.55 -20.34 -32.58
C LYS A 4 -15.81 -21.77 -32.12
N THR A 5 -14.75 -22.56 -32.01
CA THR A 5 -14.86 -23.95 -31.51
C THR A 5 -15.20 -23.95 -30.02
N LYS A 6 -15.81 -25.04 -29.51
CA LYS A 6 -16.14 -25.17 -28.08
C LYS A 6 -14.92 -24.94 -27.17
N THR A 7 -13.72 -25.33 -27.61
CA THR A 7 -12.46 -25.10 -26.90
C THR A 7 -12.07 -23.63 -26.86
N GLN A 8 -12.26 -22.88 -27.96
CA GLN A 8 -12.03 -21.42 -27.98
C GLN A 8 -13.01 -20.68 -27.07
N LEU A 9 -14.28 -21.09 -27.04
CA LEU A 9 -15.29 -20.54 -26.13
C LEU A 9 -14.93 -20.81 -24.66
N GLY A 10 -14.48 -22.02 -24.35
CA GLY A 10 -13.99 -22.37 -23.00
C GLY A 10 -12.78 -21.53 -22.57
N ALA A 11 -11.78 -21.36 -23.45
CA ALA A 11 -10.60 -20.54 -23.17
C ALA A 11 -10.95 -19.07 -22.92
N ILE A 12 -11.87 -18.49 -23.73
CA ILE A 12 -12.34 -17.12 -23.55
C ILE A 12 -13.06 -16.97 -22.20
N PHE A 13 -13.89 -17.94 -21.84
CA PHE A 13 -14.59 -17.90 -20.55
C PHE A 13 -13.61 -17.94 -19.37
N ILE A 14 -12.61 -18.82 -19.40
CA ILE A 14 -11.56 -18.88 -18.39
C ILE A 14 -10.80 -17.55 -18.29
N LEU A 15 -10.44 -16.95 -19.43
CA LEU A 15 -9.76 -15.66 -19.47
C LEU A 15 -10.63 -14.55 -18.86
N ALA A 16 -11.93 -14.53 -19.17
CA ALA A 16 -12.87 -13.56 -18.62
C ALA A 16 -13.00 -13.69 -17.09
N VAL A 17 -13.10 -14.92 -16.57
CA VAL A 17 -13.13 -15.19 -15.13
C VAL A 17 -11.83 -14.76 -14.46
N LEU A 18 -10.69 -15.02 -15.09
CA LEU A 18 -9.38 -14.58 -14.58
C LEU A 18 -9.31 -13.05 -14.52
N VAL A 19 -9.63 -12.34 -15.61
CA VAL A 19 -9.64 -10.87 -15.64
C VAL A 19 -10.58 -10.29 -14.59
N LEU A 20 -11.79 -10.85 -14.47
CA LEU A 20 -12.75 -10.41 -13.45
C LEU A 20 -12.19 -10.61 -12.04
N SER A 21 -11.55 -11.75 -11.77
CA SER A 21 -10.93 -12.05 -10.48
C SER A 21 -9.80 -11.06 -10.16
N LEU A 22 -9.00 -10.67 -11.18
CA LEU A 22 -7.96 -9.67 -11.02
C LEU A 22 -8.56 -8.30 -10.64
N ILE A 23 -9.63 -7.88 -11.32
CA ILE A 23 -10.32 -6.60 -11.02
C ILE A 23 -10.91 -6.61 -9.61
N LEU A 24 -11.66 -7.65 -9.25
CA LEU A 24 -12.30 -7.78 -7.94
C LEU A 24 -11.30 -7.79 -6.78
N SER A 25 -10.08 -8.31 -7.02
CA SER A 25 -9.05 -8.33 -5.99
C SER A 25 -8.51 -6.96 -5.57
N GLN A 26 -8.63 -5.92 -6.42
CA GLN A 26 -8.00 -4.61 -6.16
C GLN A 26 -8.53 -3.92 -4.90
N THR A 27 -9.79 -4.19 -4.53
CA THR A 27 -10.45 -3.65 -3.33
C THR A 27 -10.57 -4.66 -2.20
N ALA A 28 -9.99 -5.86 -2.36
CA ALA A 28 -10.04 -6.89 -1.33
C ALA A 28 -9.40 -6.39 -0.02
N SER A 29 -10.01 -6.81 1.08
CA SER A 29 -9.54 -6.64 2.45
C SER A 29 -9.02 -7.99 2.98
N PRO A 30 -8.25 -8.01 4.09
CA PRO A 30 -7.74 -9.24 4.68
C PRO A 30 -8.80 -10.31 4.97
N ASP A 31 -10.04 -9.91 5.25
CA ASP A 31 -11.19 -10.80 5.48
C ASP A 31 -11.48 -11.73 4.29
N SER A 32 -11.11 -11.32 3.08
CA SER A 32 -11.26 -12.12 1.87
C SER A 32 -9.92 -12.73 1.46
N GLN A 33 -9.49 -13.78 2.17
CA GLN A 33 -8.12 -14.34 2.09
C GLN A 33 -7.65 -14.63 0.65
N LEU A 34 -8.51 -15.20 -0.21
CA LEU A 34 -8.16 -15.52 -1.60
C LEU A 34 -7.92 -14.27 -2.44
N PHE A 35 -8.88 -13.35 -2.47
CA PHE A 35 -8.76 -12.11 -3.25
C PHE A 35 -7.68 -11.19 -2.67
N TRP A 36 -7.49 -11.20 -1.35
CA TRP A 36 -6.40 -10.51 -0.69
C TRP A 36 -5.04 -11.06 -1.13
N GLY A 37 -4.86 -12.39 -1.08
CA GLY A 37 -3.62 -13.04 -1.55
C GLY A 37 -3.32 -12.68 -3.01
N LEU A 38 -4.33 -12.75 -3.88
CA LEU A 38 -4.21 -12.37 -5.28
C LEU A 38 -3.78 -10.90 -5.46
N LYS A 39 -4.41 -9.97 -4.73
CA LYS A 39 -4.03 -8.55 -4.69
C LYS A 39 -2.56 -8.38 -4.31
N ARG A 40 -2.09 -9.05 -3.24
CA ARG A 40 -0.69 -8.96 -2.81
C ARG A 40 0.28 -9.50 -3.88
N ILE A 41 -0.08 -10.59 -4.57
CA ILE A 41 0.74 -11.15 -5.64
C ILE A 41 0.83 -10.17 -6.82
N GLN A 42 -0.30 -9.61 -7.27
CA GLN A 42 -0.32 -8.63 -8.35
C GLN A 42 0.59 -7.44 -8.05
N GLU A 43 0.50 -6.89 -6.84
CA GLU A 43 1.31 -5.73 -6.49
C GLU A 43 2.81 -6.04 -6.50
N LYS A 44 3.22 -7.23 -6.03
CA LYS A 44 4.62 -7.67 -6.08
C LYS A 44 5.10 -7.89 -7.51
N VAL A 45 4.28 -8.50 -8.36
CA VAL A 45 4.62 -8.73 -9.77
C VAL A 45 4.76 -7.40 -10.48
N TYR A 46 3.79 -6.49 -10.33
CA TYR A 46 3.84 -5.19 -10.98
C TYR A 46 5.07 -4.38 -10.54
N LEU A 47 5.39 -4.36 -9.24
CA LEU A 47 6.59 -3.68 -8.74
C LEU A 47 7.89 -4.29 -9.30
N LYS A 48 7.96 -5.62 -9.46
CA LYS A 48 9.13 -6.30 -10.04
C LYS A 48 9.31 -6.00 -11.54
N LEU A 49 8.23 -5.74 -12.26
CA LEU A 49 8.26 -5.39 -13.68
C LEU A 49 8.73 -3.94 -13.93
N LYS A 50 8.75 -3.08 -12.90
CA LYS A 50 9.26 -1.71 -12.99
C LYS A 50 10.79 -1.67 -12.87
N SER A 51 11.46 -1.56 -14.01
CA SER A 51 12.92 -1.43 -14.11
C SER A 51 13.42 0.01 -13.99
N ASN A 52 12.60 1.00 -14.35
CA ASN A 52 12.92 2.43 -14.20
C ASN A 52 12.67 2.90 -12.75
N PRO A 53 13.65 3.55 -12.07
CA PRO A 53 13.47 4.09 -10.72
C PRO A 53 12.30 5.07 -10.58
N ASN A 54 12.04 5.94 -11.57
CA ASN A 54 10.93 6.89 -11.53
C ASN A 54 9.58 6.16 -11.56
N GLU A 55 9.37 5.26 -12.53
CA GLU A 55 8.12 4.50 -12.61
C GLU A 55 7.89 3.61 -11.39
N LYS A 56 8.99 3.08 -10.82
CA LYS A 56 8.95 2.28 -9.61
C LYS A 56 8.54 3.14 -8.42
N LEU A 57 9.13 4.33 -8.28
CA LEU A 57 8.75 5.31 -7.25
C LEU A 57 7.28 5.70 -7.38
N ASP A 58 6.81 6.07 -8.57
CA ASP A 58 5.40 6.46 -8.82
C ASP A 58 4.43 5.37 -8.37
N TYR A 59 4.74 4.11 -8.72
CA TYR A 59 3.92 2.99 -8.28
C TYR A 59 3.99 2.75 -6.77
N MET A 60 5.17 2.91 -6.15
CA MET A 60 5.33 2.82 -4.70
C MET A 60 4.54 3.91 -3.97
N ARG A 61 4.51 5.14 -4.49
CA ARG A 61 3.70 6.24 -3.96
C ARG A 61 2.21 5.90 -3.99
N PHE A 62 1.72 5.42 -5.14
CA PHE A 62 0.35 4.94 -5.27
C PHE A 62 0.04 3.85 -4.24
N LEU A 63 0.92 2.86 -4.08
CA LEU A 63 0.74 1.80 -3.09
C LEU A 63 0.74 2.34 -1.66
N LEU A 64 1.54 3.36 -1.36
CA LEU A 64 1.58 3.97 -0.03
C LEU A 64 0.23 4.58 0.35
N ASP A 65 -0.41 5.30 -0.57
CA ASP A 65 -1.76 5.84 -0.38
C ASP A 65 -2.76 4.70 -0.10
N ARG A 66 -2.66 3.61 -0.86
CA ARG A 66 -3.50 2.42 -0.65
C ARG A 66 -3.27 1.79 0.71
N ARG A 67 -2.04 1.76 1.23
CA ARG A 67 -1.74 1.24 2.58
C ARG A 67 -2.33 2.11 3.67
N LEU A 68 -2.25 3.43 3.53
CA LEU A 68 -2.89 4.34 4.49
C LEU A 68 -4.40 4.12 4.54
N GLN A 69 -5.05 3.98 3.37
CA GLN A 69 -6.48 3.67 3.30
C GLN A 69 -6.81 2.29 3.88
N GLU A 70 -5.96 1.28 3.64
CA GLU A 70 -6.12 -0.03 4.28
C GLU A 70 -6.09 0.09 5.81
N LEU A 71 -5.10 0.79 6.37
CA LEU A 71 -4.97 1.00 7.82
C LEU A 71 -6.18 1.75 8.39
N LYS A 72 -6.61 2.85 7.74
CA LYS A 72 -7.81 3.60 8.10
C LYS A 72 -9.05 2.70 8.14
N SER A 73 -9.24 1.89 7.09
CA SER A 73 -10.39 0.98 7.01
C SER A 73 -10.38 -0.10 8.09
N GLN A 74 -9.20 -0.56 8.56
CA GLN A 74 -9.13 -1.53 9.66
C GLN A 74 -9.60 -0.91 10.97
N VAL A 75 -9.26 0.36 11.22
CA VAL A 75 -9.74 1.09 12.41
C VAL A 75 -11.24 1.33 12.34
N GLU A 76 -11.74 1.79 11.19
CA GLU A 76 -13.17 2.05 10.98
C GLU A 76 -14.04 0.80 11.14
N ARG A 77 -13.54 -0.35 10.68
CA ARG A 77 -14.23 -1.66 10.79
C ARG A 77 -13.99 -2.36 12.13
N GLN A 78 -13.21 -1.75 13.02
CA GLN A 78 -12.80 -2.34 14.30
C GLN A 78 -12.07 -3.69 14.13
N SER A 79 -11.45 -3.91 12.97
CA SER A 79 -10.72 -5.12 12.62
C SER A 79 -9.29 -5.05 13.16
N TYR A 80 -9.18 -4.88 14.48
CA TYR A 80 -7.93 -4.45 15.10
C TYR A 80 -6.77 -5.44 14.90
N GLY A 81 -7.04 -6.75 14.88
CA GLY A 81 -6.03 -7.78 14.60
C GLY A 81 -5.29 -7.63 13.25
N TYR A 82 -5.76 -6.75 12.35
CA TYR A 82 -5.09 -6.40 11.11
C TYR A 82 -4.33 -5.07 11.14
N ILE A 83 -4.28 -4.37 12.28
CA ILE A 83 -3.56 -3.10 12.45
C ILE A 83 -2.06 -3.33 12.33
N LEU A 84 -1.47 -4.21 13.15
CA LEU A 84 -0.05 -4.55 13.07
C LEU A 84 0.41 -4.92 11.64
N PRO A 85 -0.20 -5.91 10.96
CA PRO A 85 0.26 -6.26 9.63
C PRO A 85 0.04 -5.14 8.61
N SER A 86 -0.95 -4.25 8.81
CA SER A 86 -1.18 -3.11 7.91
C SER A 86 -0.16 -1.99 8.14
N ALA A 87 0.13 -1.67 9.40
CA ALA A 87 1.15 -0.70 9.80
C ALA A 87 2.54 -1.12 9.30
N LEU A 88 2.94 -2.38 9.54
CA LEU A 88 4.23 -2.90 9.05
C LEU A 88 4.38 -2.76 7.53
N ARG A 89 3.32 -3.02 6.76
CA ARG A 89 3.34 -2.84 5.30
C ARG A 89 3.46 -1.37 4.91
N TYR A 90 2.81 -0.48 5.66
CA TYR A 90 2.87 0.96 5.45
C TYR A 90 4.29 1.50 5.70
N SER A 91 4.84 1.30 6.92
CA SER A 91 6.18 1.79 7.29
C SER A 91 7.28 1.19 6.43
N THR A 92 7.22 -0.10 6.12
CA THR A 92 8.19 -0.74 5.21
C THR A 92 8.21 -0.05 3.85
N LEU A 93 7.03 0.23 3.27
CA LEU A 93 6.95 0.87 1.97
C LEU A 93 7.42 2.34 2.02
N ALA A 94 7.09 3.09 3.07
CA ALA A 94 7.59 4.45 3.28
C ALA A 94 9.12 4.49 3.38
N GLY A 95 9.71 3.52 4.09
CA GLY A 95 11.16 3.34 4.15
C GLY A 95 11.77 3.05 2.78
N GLN A 96 11.19 2.11 2.03
CA GLN A 96 11.66 1.79 0.68
C GLN A 96 11.55 2.97 -0.29
N ILE A 97 10.50 3.81 -0.18
CA ILE A 97 10.37 5.06 -0.94
C ILE A 97 11.51 6.02 -0.60
N THR A 98 11.84 6.15 0.68
CA THR A 98 12.95 6.99 1.13
C THR A 98 14.28 6.48 0.56
N ASP A 99 14.50 5.17 0.65
CA ASP A 99 15.74 4.54 0.18
C ASP A 99 15.90 4.66 -1.34
N ILE A 100 14.84 4.44 -2.14
CA ILE A 100 14.95 4.55 -3.60
C ILE A 100 15.31 5.97 -4.04
N ILE A 101 14.77 7.00 -3.38
CA ILE A 101 15.08 8.41 -3.65
C ILE A 101 16.55 8.70 -3.34
N ILE A 102 17.03 8.28 -2.17
CA ILE A 102 18.41 8.51 -1.72
C ILE A 102 19.39 7.76 -2.64
N VAL A 103 19.17 6.46 -2.87
CA VAL A 103 20.07 5.60 -3.65
C VAL A 103 20.17 6.04 -5.11
N ASN A 104 19.08 6.53 -5.70
CA ASN A 104 19.06 6.97 -7.10
C ASN A 104 19.22 8.50 -7.26
N ASN A 105 19.50 9.23 -6.18
CA ASN A 105 19.70 10.68 -6.19
C ASN A 105 18.54 11.47 -6.84
N MET A 106 17.29 11.08 -6.56
CA MET A 106 16.08 11.62 -7.18
C MET A 106 15.63 12.93 -6.51
N LYS A 107 16.50 13.95 -6.51
CA LYS A 107 16.30 15.21 -5.76
C LYS A 107 15.05 15.98 -6.18
N ASP A 108 14.70 15.92 -7.46
CA ASP A 108 13.49 16.51 -8.03
C ASP A 108 12.19 15.95 -7.42
N GLN A 109 12.23 14.71 -6.92
CA GLN A 109 11.09 14.05 -6.29
C GLN A 109 10.96 14.34 -4.80
N VAL A 110 12.02 14.82 -4.14
CA VAL A 110 12.10 14.97 -2.67
C VAL A 110 10.97 15.85 -2.13
N ALA A 111 10.74 17.02 -2.72
CA ALA A 111 9.69 17.94 -2.25
C ALA A 111 8.30 17.31 -2.35
N SER A 112 8.01 16.57 -3.42
CA SER A 112 6.73 15.89 -3.62
C SER A 112 6.50 14.80 -2.57
N ILE A 113 7.55 14.05 -2.23
CA ILE A 113 7.48 12.96 -1.26
C ILE A 113 7.39 13.49 0.18
N ILE A 114 8.11 14.56 0.49
CA ILE A 114 7.98 15.27 1.77
C ILE A 114 6.54 15.71 1.99
N ASN A 115 5.89 16.29 0.99
CA ASN A 115 4.49 16.70 1.10
C ASN A 115 3.57 15.49 1.34
N GLN A 116 3.73 14.42 0.57
CA GLN A 116 2.96 13.18 0.76
C GLN A 116 3.14 12.60 2.18
N PHE A 117 4.38 12.57 2.69
CA PHE A 117 4.66 12.06 4.04
C PHE A 117 4.05 12.95 5.12
N LYS A 118 4.06 14.28 4.97
CA LYS A 118 3.41 15.20 5.91
C LYS A 118 1.88 15.01 5.91
N ASP A 119 1.27 14.87 4.74
CA ASP A 119 -0.16 14.61 4.62
C ASP A 119 -0.54 13.27 5.28
N HIS A 120 0.28 12.24 5.07
CA HIS A 120 0.08 10.95 5.71
C HIS A 120 0.29 11.00 7.23
N GLN A 121 1.27 11.77 7.71
CA GLN A 121 1.50 11.94 9.14
C GLN A 121 0.28 12.57 9.82
N LYS A 122 -0.35 13.56 9.18
CA LYS A 122 -1.61 14.14 9.65
C LYS A 122 -2.73 13.09 9.70
N ALA A 123 -2.92 12.33 8.62
CA ALA A 123 -3.95 11.30 8.55
C ALA A 123 -3.73 10.18 9.60
N LEU A 124 -2.49 9.73 9.79
CA LEU A 124 -2.15 8.75 10.82
C LEU A 124 -2.40 9.30 12.23
N TYR A 125 -2.11 10.57 12.47
CA TYR A 125 -2.43 11.22 13.74
C TYR A 125 -3.94 11.24 14.00
N GLU A 126 -4.75 11.57 13.00
CA GLU A 126 -6.22 11.49 13.10
C GLU A 126 -6.68 10.07 13.46
N ILE A 127 -6.15 9.04 12.79
CA ILE A 127 -6.43 7.63 13.08
C ILE A 127 -6.01 7.27 14.51
N TYR A 128 -4.82 7.70 14.93
CA TYR A 128 -4.30 7.47 16.28
C TYR A 128 -5.19 8.09 17.35
N VAL A 129 -5.65 9.32 17.15
CA VAL A 129 -6.49 10.04 18.12
C VAL A 129 -7.83 9.32 18.32
N ILE A 130 -8.48 8.89 17.23
CA ILE A 130 -9.80 8.23 17.30
C ILE A 130 -9.75 6.76 17.75
N TYR A 131 -8.57 6.13 17.71
CA TYR A 131 -8.41 4.73 18.10
C TYR A 131 -8.79 4.53 19.58
N PRO A 132 -9.60 3.50 19.93
CA PRO A 132 -9.96 3.23 21.32
C PRO A 132 -8.77 2.72 22.12
N LYS A 133 -8.23 3.56 23.02
CA LYS A 133 -7.06 3.24 23.86
C LYS A 133 -7.41 2.67 25.23
N ASN A 134 -8.70 2.62 25.57
CA ASN A 134 -9.22 2.14 26.86
C ASN A 134 -9.49 0.63 26.88
N THR A 135 -9.12 -0.08 25.82
CA THR A 135 -9.19 -1.53 25.71
C THR A 135 -7.83 -2.16 26.02
N ASP A 136 -7.78 -3.45 26.38
CA ASP A 136 -6.53 -4.22 26.52
C ASP A 136 -5.70 -4.31 25.21
N ASN A 137 -6.22 -3.76 24.11
CA ASN A 137 -5.57 -3.71 22.82
C ASN A 137 -4.51 -2.60 22.74
N LEU A 138 -3.24 -3.00 22.58
CA LEU A 138 -2.07 -2.13 22.43
C LEU A 138 -1.70 -1.82 20.97
N GLU A 139 -2.49 -2.24 19.99
CA GLU A 139 -2.18 -2.09 18.56
C GLU A 139 -2.13 -0.64 18.07
N TYR A 140 -2.69 0.31 18.84
CA TYR A 140 -2.53 1.75 18.57
C TYR A 140 -1.05 2.17 18.52
N LYS A 141 -0.16 1.45 19.22
CA LYS A 141 1.28 1.71 19.22
C LYS A 141 1.88 1.55 17.83
N TYR A 142 1.34 0.67 16.99
CA TYR A 142 1.83 0.50 15.63
C TYR A 142 1.45 1.67 14.71
N ILE A 143 0.35 2.36 14.99
CA ILE A 143 -0.01 3.62 14.30
C ILE A 143 0.93 4.75 14.77
N GLU A 144 1.24 4.79 16.06
CA GLU A 144 2.22 5.73 16.62
C GLU A 144 3.63 5.50 16.04
N ASP A 145 4.04 4.24 15.89
CA ASP A 145 5.30 3.87 15.25
C ASP A 145 5.35 4.35 13.79
N ASP A 146 4.28 4.19 13.01
CA ASP A 146 4.23 4.70 11.64
C ASP A 146 4.41 6.23 11.58
N ILE A 147 3.82 6.99 12.51
CA ILE A 147 4.02 8.44 12.65
C ILE A 147 5.49 8.75 12.93
N ASN A 148 6.10 8.01 13.87
CA ASN A 148 7.50 8.18 14.25
C ASN A 148 8.45 7.84 13.09
N TYR A 149 8.18 6.77 12.34
CA TYR A 149 8.95 6.40 11.15
C TYR A 149 8.86 7.47 10.06
N LEU A 150 7.67 8.01 9.79
CA LEU A 150 7.56 9.12 8.83
C LEU A 150 8.39 10.33 9.24
N LYS A 151 8.43 10.67 10.54
CA LYS A 151 9.30 11.74 11.04
C LYS A 151 10.78 11.46 10.73
N LEU A 152 11.24 10.24 11.00
CA LEU A 152 12.61 9.83 10.69
C LEU A 152 12.92 9.92 9.18
N TYR A 153 11.96 9.53 8.33
CA TYR A 153 12.13 9.59 6.88
C TYR A 153 12.09 11.02 6.34
N LEU A 154 11.22 11.88 6.87
CA LEU A 154 11.20 13.31 6.59
C LEU A 154 12.54 13.97 6.92
N ASP A 155 13.12 13.66 8.07
CA ASP A 155 14.43 14.16 8.49
C ASP A 155 15.55 13.70 7.53
N LYS A 156 15.48 12.46 7.02
CA LYS A 156 16.43 11.96 6.02
C LYS A 156 16.30 12.69 4.68
N LEU A 157 15.06 12.86 4.19
CA LEU A 157 14.79 13.52 2.91
C LEU A 157 15.15 15.00 2.93
N THR A 158 14.88 15.70 4.03
CA THR A 158 15.22 17.13 4.19
C THR A 158 16.73 17.38 4.12
N LYS A 159 17.57 16.41 4.48
CA LYS A 159 19.04 16.52 4.40
C LYS A 159 19.60 16.42 2.98
N ILE A 160 18.82 15.87 2.03
CA ILE A 160 19.25 15.67 0.64
C ILE A 160 18.50 16.56 -0.36
N GLN A 161 17.49 17.29 0.13
CA GLN A 161 16.82 18.37 -0.57
C GLN A 161 17.84 19.47 -0.92
#